data_AF-A0A7Y2HUJ5-F1
#
_entry.id   AF-A0A7Y2HUJ5-F1
#
_cell.length_a   1.000
_cell.length_b   1.000
_cell.length_c   1.000
_cell.angle_alpha   90.00
_cell.angle_beta   90.00
_cell.angle_gamma   90.00
#
_symmetry.space_group_name_H-M   'P 1'
#
loop_
_entity.id
_entity.type
_entity.pdbx_description
1 polymer ?
#
loop_
_entity_poly.entity_id
_entity_poly.type
_entity_poly.pdbx_seq_one_letter_code
_entity_poly.pdbx_strand_id
1 'polypeptide(L)'
;MKSISRFAAGLLLALSLLSCAENNGTDSAATPDTTTGSGAASTTETAAEFVARANAELRELSRTGGAAQWVRATYITDDTAIIAAAASEEYAAWHSGIVQQAKQYDDTEVDASTRRAIDLLKLGTSLPAPADAAKRKELTLIATELEGMYGAGKYCPDGNDCKSLPELEDVLANSRDVDALQDAWQGWRSISPPMRDKYRRFVELANEGANELGYQDLGEMWRSNYDMSPAAFEQETARLWEQVTPLYDALHCHVRARLGEAYGTDIVPQDGPIPAHLLGNMWAQQWGFIYDLVEPYPGVGDLDVDSTLKTKQYTPQEMVRSAENFYVSLGMPRLPHTFWERSQFTKPRDRDVVCHASAWGLDGGNDLRIKMCIKQTYDELRTIYHELGHNYYQGAYKDQPPLFQGGAHGGFHEAIGDTVTLSMTPDYLAEVGLVDATEESEQAVINRQMQMALDKIAFLPFGKLIDEWRWGVFSGDIAPADYNKAWWEMRTRYQGIAPPV
;
A
#
# COMPACT_ATOMS: atom_id res chain seq x y z
N MET A 1 1.85 22.68 -12.93
CA MET A 1 2.93 21.67 -12.96
C MET A 1 2.69 20.73 -11.79
N LYS A 2 1.72 19.83 -11.97
CA LYS A 2 1.16 18.99 -10.91
C LYS A 2 1.88 17.64 -10.90
N SER A 3 2.10 17.13 -9.70
CA SER A 3 3.00 16.03 -9.38
C SER A 3 2.27 14.71 -9.50
N ILE A 4 2.64 13.95 -10.52
CA ILE A 4 2.40 12.52 -10.66
C ILE A 4 2.80 11.77 -9.38
N SER A 5 1.98 10.79 -8.95
CA SER A 5 2.34 9.76 -7.96
C SER A 5 1.74 8.42 -8.38
N ARG A 6 2.58 7.40 -8.54
CA ARG A 6 2.18 6.02 -8.84
C ARG A 6 2.89 5.04 -7.91
N PHE A 7 2.08 4.18 -7.27
CA PHE A 7 2.45 3.13 -6.33
C PHE A 7 3.17 1.96 -7.04
N ALA A 8 4.34 1.59 -6.53
CA ALA A 8 4.90 0.24 -6.47
C ALA A 8 6.16 0.33 -5.59
N ALA A 9 6.14 -0.30 -4.42
CA ALA A 9 7.34 -0.57 -3.64
C ALA A 9 7.26 -2.04 -3.22
N GLY A 10 7.50 -2.90 -4.20
CA GLY A 10 7.89 -4.27 -4.01
C GLY A 10 9.41 -4.38 -4.02
N LEU A 11 9.86 -5.55 -3.57
CA LEU A 11 11.19 -5.88 -3.12
C LEU A 11 12.20 -5.90 -4.30
N LEU A 12 13.10 -4.92 -4.37
CA LEU A 12 14.21 -4.89 -5.33
C LEU A 12 15.32 -5.87 -4.91
N LEU A 13 15.36 -7.06 -5.52
CA LEU A 13 16.56 -7.93 -5.54
C LEU A 13 17.26 -7.79 -6.90
N ALA A 14 18.42 -7.15 -6.93
CA ALA A 14 19.30 -7.10 -8.10
C ALA A 14 20.38 -8.19 -7.99
N LEU A 15 20.30 -9.24 -8.83
CA LEU A 15 21.40 -10.15 -9.10
C LEU A 15 22.18 -9.66 -10.34
N SER A 16 23.44 -9.28 -10.16
CA SER A 16 24.40 -9.14 -11.27
C SER A 16 25.20 -10.42 -11.44
N LEU A 17 25.02 -11.09 -12.58
CA LEU A 17 25.89 -12.15 -13.09
C LEU A 17 27.16 -11.53 -13.68
N LEU A 18 28.34 -11.92 -13.18
CA LEU A 18 29.60 -11.81 -13.92
C LEU A 18 30.03 -13.19 -14.40
N SER A 19 30.25 -13.32 -15.71
CA SER A 19 30.90 -14.49 -16.30
C SER A 19 32.28 -14.11 -16.83
N CYS A 20 33.26 -14.90 -16.38
CA CYS A 20 34.48 -15.36 -17.04
C CYS A 20 35.47 -14.35 -17.66
N ALA A 21 36.67 -14.31 -17.06
CA ALA A 21 37.92 -14.39 -17.81
C ALA A 21 38.89 -15.34 -17.09
N GLU A 22 39.32 -16.38 -17.79
CA GLU A 22 40.39 -17.31 -17.40
C GLU A 22 41.75 -16.62 -17.42
N ASN A 23 42.61 -16.90 -16.43
CA ASN A 23 43.94 -17.42 -16.76
C ASN A 23 44.63 -18.16 -15.60
N ASN A 24 45.35 -19.20 -16.02
CA ASN A 24 46.08 -20.24 -15.33
C ASN A 24 46.99 -19.84 -14.14
N GLY A 25 47.01 -20.72 -13.13
CA GLY A 25 48.07 -20.81 -12.13
C GLY A 25 47.87 -22.03 -11.23
N THR A 26 48.56 -23.11 -11.56
CA THR A 26 48.68 -24.34 -10.76
C THR A 26 49.35 -24.07 -9.41
N ASP A 27 48.78 -24.58 -8.31
CA ASP A 27 49.54 -25.36 -7.32
C ASP A 27 48.63 -26.05 -6.29
N SER A 28 48.91 -27.33 -6.09
CA SER A 28 48.29 -28.22 -5.10
C SER A 28 48.64 -27.84 -3.66
N ALA A 29 47.64 -27.77 -2.79
CA ALA A 29 47.80 -28.11 -1.37
C ALA A 29 46.47 -28.57 -0.77
N ALA A 30 46.44 -29.82 -0.33
CA ALA A 30 45.34 -30.43 0.40
C ALA A 30 45.32 -29.96 1.86
N THR A 31 44.12 -29.68 2.41
CA THR A 31 43.74 -29.80 3.85
C THR A 31 42.26 -29.39 4.04
N PRO A 32 41.56 -29.80 5.13
CA PRO A 32 40.58 -30.88 5.12
C PRO A 32 39.11 -30.37 5.14
N ASP A 33 38.22 -31.23 4.62
CA ASP A 33 36.77 -31.12 4.79
C ASP A 33 36.40 -30.96 6.26
N THR A 34 35.90 -29.76 6.60
CA THR A 34 35.14 -29.53 7.82
C THR A 34 33.67 -29.46 7.40
N THR A 35 33.08 -30.61 7.11
CA THR A 35 31.63 -30.76 6.99
C THR A 35 31.00 -30.53 8.37
N THR A 36 30.71 -29.27 8.69
CA THR A 36 29.70 -28.94 9.70
C THR A 36 28.33 -29.19 9.09
N GLY A 37 27.91 -30.46 9.12
CA GLY A 37 26.51 -30.81 9.00
C GLY A 37 25.77 -30.19 10.18
N SER A 38 25.03 -29.11 9.93
CA SER A 38 24.01 -28.62 10.85
C SER A 38 22.88 -29.64 10.87
N GLY A 39 23.03 -30.66 11.68
CA GLY A 39 21.92 -31.51 12.09
C GLY A 39 20.97 -30.65 12.90
N ALA A 40 19.70 -30.60 12.48
CA ALA A 40 18.61 -30.01 13.24
C ALA A 40 18.64 -30.57 14.67
N ALA A 41 19.12 -29.77 15.61
CA ALA A 41 18.95 -30.06 17.02
C ALA A 41 17.44 -30.03 17.27
N SER A 42 16.85 -31.15 17.69
CA SER A 42 15.51 -31.12 18.27
C SER A 42 15.60 -30.30 19.55
N THR A 43 15.26 -29.01 19.47
CA THR A 43 15.23 -28.16 20.65
C THR A 43 14.05 -28.61 21.50
N THR A 44 14.36 -29.13 22.69
CA THR A 44 13.42 -29.41 23.80
C THR A 44 12.85 -28.10 24.39
N GLU A 45 12.60 -27.09 23.55
CA GLU A 45 12.08 -25.80 23.98
C GLU A 45 10.55 -25.86 24.00
N THR A 46 9.94 -25.34 25.05
CA THR A 46 8.49 -25.13 25.11
C THR A 46 8.06 -24.07 24.08
N ALA A 47 6.79 -24.06 23.69
CA ALA A 47 6.27 -23.04 22.76
C ALA A 47 6.50 -21.60 23.25
N ALA A 48 6.43 -21.38 24.58
CA ALA A 48 6.69 -20.07 25.18
C ALA A 48 8.17 -19.67 25.09
N GLU A 49 9.10 -20.62 25.31
CA GLU A 49 10.54 -20.39 25.12
C GLU A 49 10.87 -20.12 23.65
N PHE A 50 10.24 -20.85 22.73
CA PHE A 50 10.33 -20.61 21.28
C PHE A 50 9.89 -19.19 20.92
N VAL A 51 8.72 -18.76 21.38
CA VAL A 51 8.21 -17.39 21.13
C VAL A 51 9.13 -16.32 21.73
N ALA A 52 9.67 -16.56 22.93
CA ALA A 52 10.62 -15.63 23.55
C ALA A 52 11.91 -15.50 22.72
N ARG A 53 12.43 -16.62 22.21
CA ARG A 53 13.60 -16.64 21.32
C ARG A 53 13.32 -15.95 19.98
N ALA A 54 12.19 -16.26 19.34
CA ALA A 54 11.78 -15.62 18.08
C ALA A 54 11.67 -14.10 18.22
N ASN A 55 11.10 -13.61 19.33
CA ASN A 55 11.05 -12.17 19.62
C ASN A 55 12.44 -11.55 19.83
N ALA A 56 13.36 -12.25 20.50
CA ALA A 56 14.72 -11.76 20.71
C ALA A 56 15.49 -11.66 19.38
N GLU A 57 15.42 -12.70 18.55
CA GLU A 57 16.03 -12.73 17.21
C GLU A 57 15.43 -11.64 16.30
N LEU A 58 14.09 -11.50 16.27
CA LEU A 58 13.41 -10.48 15.47
C LEU A 58 13.82 -9.07 15.88
N ARG A 59 13.99 -8.79 17.19
CA ARG A 59 14.44 -7.47 17.65
C ARG A 59 15.79 -7.09 17.07
N GLU A 60 16.73 -8.03 17.01
CA GLU A 60 18.05 -7.80 16.44
C GLU A 60 17.98 -7.54 14.93
N LEU A 61 17.22 -8.37 14.21
CA LEU A 61 17.02 -8.25 12.77
C LEU A 61 16.32 -6.93 12.38
N SER A 62 15.29 -6.53 13.12
CA SER A 62 14.54 -5.30 12.85
C SER A 62 15.43 -4.06 12.91
N ARG A 63 16.41 -4.00 13.81
CA ARG A 63 17.32 -2.84 13.92
C ARG A 63 18.18 -2.65 12.67
N THR A 64 18.83 -3.71 12.21
CA THR A 64 19.71 -3.66 11.04
C THR A 64 18.87 -3.51 9.76
N GLY A 65 17.78 -4.28 9.65
CA GLY A 65 16.85 -4.20 8.53
C GLY A 65 16.22 -2.82 8.37
N GLY A 66 15.73 -2.23 9.46
CA GLY A 66 15.17 -0.89 9.47
C GLY A 66 16.18 0.16 9.00
N ALA A 67 17.41 0.11 9.49
CA ALA A 67 18.47 1.03 9.06
C ALA A 67 18.80 0.88 7.57
N ALA A 68 18.92 -0.36 7.08
CA ALA A 68 19.19 -0.67 5.67
C ALA A 68 18.07 -0.17 4.74
N GLN A 69 16.81 -0.38 5.12
CA GLN A 69 15.67 0.09 4.34
C GLN A 69 15.53 1.61 4.37
N TRP A 70 15.76 2.23 5.53
CA TRP A 70 15.75 3.68 5.65
C TRP A 70 16.80 4.34 4.76
N VAL A 71 18.05 3.85 4.78
CA VAL A 71 19.11 4.43 3.95
C VAL A 71 18.79 4.24 2.47
N ARG A 72 18.29 3.07 2.05
CA ARG A 72 17.86 2.86 0.66
C ARG A 72 16.75 3.81 0.24
N ALA A 73 15.77 4.05 1.11
CA ALA A 73 14.65 4.94 0.81
C ALA A 73 15.05 6.41 0.75
N THR A 74 16.12 6.80 1.46
CA THR A 74 16.60 8.19 1.56
C THR A 74 17.88 8.47 0.78
N TYR A 75 18.51 7.45 0.19
CA TYR A 75 19.69 7.50 -0.66
C TYR A 75 19.58 6.39 -1.71
N ILE A 76 19.00 6.67 -2.88
CA ILE A 76 18.84 5.67 -3.94
C ILE A 76 20.17 5.52 -4.71
N THR A 77 20.96 4.50 -4.38
CA THR A 77 22.22 4.15 -5.06
C THR A 77 22.36 2.63 -5.24
N ASP A 78 23.34 2.19 -6.03
CA ASP A 78 23.64 0.75 -6.17
C ASP A 78 24.11 0.15 -4.83
N ASP A 79 24.99 0.84 -4.10
CA ASP A 79 25.51 0.38 -2.81
C ASP A 79 24.40 0.18 -1.77
N THR A 80 23.46 1.13 -1.68
CA THR A 80 22.33 1.03 -0.74
C THR A 80 21.32 -0.03 -1.17
N ALA A 81 21.21 -0.32 -2.47
CA ALA A 81 20.42 -1.45 -2.95
C ALA A 81 21.03 -2.78 -2.49
N ILE A 82 22.35 -2.94 -2.58
CA ILE A 82 23.06 -4.14 -2.09
C ILE A 82 22.84 -4.33 -0.59
N ILE A 83 22.99 -3.26 0.20
CA ILE A 83 22.79 -3.32 1.67
C ILE A 83 21.35 -3.70 2.03
N ALA A 84 20.36 -3.06 1.40
CA ALA A 84 18.95 -3.36 1.65
C ALA A 84 18.56 -4.77 1.19
N ALA A 85 19.11 -5.24 0.07
CA ALA A 85 18.90 -6.60 -0.42
C ALA A 85 19.47 -7.64 0.55
N ALA A 86 20.70 -7.45 1.04
CA ALA A 86 21.31 -8.35 2.01
C ALA A 86 20.50 -8.43 3.32
N ALA A 87 20.04 -7.30 3.84
CA ALA A 87 19.21 -7.28 5.05
C ALA A 87 17.83 -7.95 4.82
N SER A 88 17.25 -7.79 3.63
CA SER A 88 16.00 -8.45 3.26
C SER A 88 16.17 -9.96 3.11
N GLU A 89 17.29 -10.41 2.54
CA GLU A 89 17.65 -11.83 2.43
C GLU A 89 17.84 -12.47 3.80
N GLU A 90 18.54 -11.80 4.71
CA GLU A 90 18.73 -12.26 6.09
C GLU A 90 17.39 -12.42 6.82
N TYR A 91 16.51 -11.41 6.74
CA TYR A 91 15.17 -11.49 7.30
C TYR A 91 14.35 -12.63 6.68
N ALA A 92 14.37 -12.78 5.36
CA ALA A 92 13.62 -13.82 4.67
C ALA A 92 14.11 -15.24 5.05
N ALA A 93 15.43 -15.43 5.18
CA ALA A 93 16.01 -16.69 5.63
C ALA A 93 15.61 -17.01 7.07
N TRP A 94 15.67 -16.03 7.98
CA TRP A 94 15.20 -16.18 9.35
C TRP A 94 13.70 -16.48 9.41
N HIS A 95 12.86 -15.72 8.70
CA HIS A 95 11.41 -15.88 8.69
C HIS A 95 11.00 -17.28 8.18
N SER A 96 11.60 -17.72 7.08
CA SER A 96 11.40 -19.07 6.55
C SER A 96 11.79 -20.15 7.58
N GLY A 97 12.96 -20.00 8.21
CA GLY A 97 13.44 -20.95 9.22
C GLY A 97 12.58 -21.01 10.49
N ILE A 98 12.20 -19.84 11.04
CA ILE A 98 11.42 -19.76 12.28
C ILE A 98 9.98 -20.25 12.06
N VAL A 99 9.39 -19.99 10.89
CA VAL A 99 8.04 -20.48 10.55
C VAL A 99 8.03 -22.00 10.38
N GLN A 100 9.07 -22.60 9.81
CA GLN A 100 9.18 -24.06 9.75
C GLN A 100 9.31 -24.68 11.14
N GLN A 101 10.06 -24.04 12.05
CA GLN A 101 10.14 -24.48 13.46
C GLN A 101 8.79 -24.32 14.18
N ALA A 102 8.04 -23.26 13.89
CA ALA A 102 6.75 -22.99 14.53
C ALA A 102 5.72 -24.11 14.31
N LYS A 103 5.81 -24.84 13.19
CA LYS A 103 4.89 -25.94 12.84
C LYS A 103 4.85 -27.05 13.88
N GLN A 104 5.93 -27.29 14.62
CA GLN A 104 5.94 -28.31 15.67
C GLN A 104 4.96 -28.01 16.82
N TYR A 105 4.50 -26.76 16.93
CA TYR A 105 3.58 -26.29 17.97
C TYR A 105 2.13 -26.15 17.47
N ASP A 106 1.83 -26.52 16.22
CA ASP A 106 0.50 -26.33 15.63
C ASP A 106 -0.60 -27.01 16.46
N ASP A 107 -0.38 -28.27 16.84
CA ASP A 107 -1.32 -29.06 17.66
C ASP A 107 -1.05 -28.98 19.18
N THR A 108 -0.16 -28.11 19.63
CA THR A 108 0.18 -27.99 21.06
C THR A 108 -0.77 -27.04 21.79
N GLU A 109 -1.40 -27.47 22.88
CA GLU A 109 -2.15 -26.54 23.74
C GLU A 109 -1.19 -25.56 24.45
N VAL A 110 -1.44 -24.27 24.27
CA VAL A 110 -0.65 -23.15 24.81
C VAL A 110 -1.58 -22.03 25.25
N ASP A 111 -1.06 -21.04 25.99
CA ASP A 111 -1.84 -19.84 26.32
C ASP A 111 -2.12 -18.98 25.07
N ALA A 112 -3.13 -18.11 25.17
CA ALA A 112 -3.61 -17.30 24.05
C ALA A 112 -2.53 -16.37 23.45
N SER A 113 -1.63 -15.84 24.26
CA SER A 113 -0.56 -14.96 23.78
C SER A 113 0.47 -15.75 22.98
N THR A 114 0.91 -16.90 23.51
CA THR A 114 1.81 -17.81 22.79
C THR A 114 1.19 -18.28 21.47
N ARG A 115 -0.10 -18.65 21.45
CA ARG A 115 -0.80 -19.04 20.21
C ARG A 115 -0.80 -17.90 19.19
N ARG A 116 -1.19 -16.69 19.61
CA ARG A 116 -1.22 -15.50 18.73
C ARG A 116 0.16 -15.18 18.17
N ALA A 117 1.23 -15.28 18.96
CA ALA A 117 2.59 -15.04 18.48
C ALA A 117 3.03 -16.04 17.41
N ILE A 118 2.67 -17.32 17.57
CA ILE A 118 2.92 -18.37 16.56
C ILE A 118 2.13 -18.08 15.27
N ASP A 119 0.87 -17.69 15.39
CA ASP A 119 0.03 -17.35 14.23
C ASP A 119 0.58 -16.12 13.49
N LEU A 120 1.03 -15.09 14.22
CA LEU A 120 1.65 -13.89 13.65
C LEU A 120 2.97 -14.20 12.94
N LEU A 121 3.75 -15.19 13.38
CA LEU A 121 4.92 -15.64 12.64
C LEU A 121 4.53 -16.17 11.25
N LYS A 122 3.49 -17.01 11.18
CA LYS A 122 2.98 -17.54 9.90
C LYS A 122 2.45 -16.44 9.00
N LEU A 123 1.81 -15.43 9.58
CA LEU A 123 1.25 -14.26 8.88
C LEU A 123 2.29 -13.16 8.59
N GLY A 124 3.56 -13.34 9.00
CA GLY A 124 4.62 -12.35 8.84
C GLY A 124 5.06 -12.08 7.40
N THR A 125 4.45 -12.74 6.41
CA THR A 125 4.65 -12.47 4.97
C THR A 125 3.32 -12.43 4.24
N SER A 126 3.18 -11.47 3.32
CA SER A 126 2.03 -11.41 2.39
C SER A 126 2.21 -12.30 1.16
N LEU A 127 3.43 -12.78 0.91
CA LEU A 127 3.78 -13.66 -0.21
C LEU A 127 4.55 -14.86 0.33
N PRO A 128 3.84 -15.91 0.82
CA PRO A 128 4.49 -17.11 1.29
C PRO A 128 5.15 -17.84 0.12
N ALA A 129 6.43 -18.19 0.28
CA ALA A 129 7.20 -18.90 -0.74
C ALA A 129 7.30 -20.40 -0.39
N PRO A 130 7.24 -21.32 -1.38
CA PRO A 130 7.33 -22.77 -1.13
C PRO A 130 8.62 -23.23 -0.42
N ALA A 131 8.66 -24.42 0.18
CA ALA A 131 9.86 -24.98 0.81
C ALA A 131 10.89 -25.49 -0.23
N ASP A 132 10.49 -25.66 -1.48
CA ASP A 132 11.41 -25.94 -2.58
C ASP A 132 12.21 -24.69 -3.01
N ALA A 133 13.54 -24.78 -2.98
CA ALA A 133 14.43 -23.65 -3.26
C ALA A 133 14.33 -23.13 -4.70
N ALA A 134 14.10 -24.01 -5.68
CA ALA A 134 13.95 -23.61 -7.08
C ALA A 134 12.62 -22.87 -7.29
N LYS A 135 11.54 -23.36 -6.68
CA LYS A 135 10.23 -22.70 -6.71
C LYS A 135 10.22 -21.34 -5.99
N ARG A 136 10.91 -21.21 -4.85
CA ARG A 136 11.09 -19.89 -4.21
C ARG A 136 11.78 -18.91 -5.13
N LYS A 137 12.90 -19.33 -5.73
CA LYS A 137 13.64 -18.50 -6.67
C LYS A 137 12.77 -18.09 -7.85
N GLU A 138 11.98 -19.02 -8.39
CA GLU A 138 11.02 -18.75 -9.47
C GLU A 138 9.96 -17.71 -9.04
N LEU A 139 9.34 -17.88 -7.86
CA LEU A 139 8.35 -16.94 -7.33
C LEU A 139 8.94 -15.53 -7.18
N THR A 140 10.13 -15.42 -6.59
CA THR A 140 10.82 -14.13 -6.42
C THR A 140 11.09 -13.47 -7.78
N LEU A 141 11.61 -14.23 -8.76
CA LEU A 141 11.87 -13.70 -10.10
C LEU A 141 10.58 -13.23 -10.79
N ILE A 142 9.51 -14.01 -10.73
CA ILE A 142 8.21 -13.65 -11.32
C ILE A 142 7.64 -12.39 -10.66
N ALA A 143 7.72 -12.28 -9.33
CA ALA A 143 7.23 -11.11 -8.61
C ALA A 143 7.98 -9.84 -9.05
N THR A 144 9.32 -9.90 -9.10
CA THR A 144 10.17 -8.79 -9.55
C THR A 144 9.92 -8.44 -11.03
N GLU A 145 9.74 -9.44 -11.89
CA GLU A 145 9.43 -9.20 -13.31
C GLU A 145 8.06 -8.54 -13.48
N LEU A 146 7.02 -8.98 -12.77
CA LEU A 146 5.69 -8.38 -12.81
C LEU A 146 5.73 -6.91 -12.36
N GLU A 147 6.43 -6.63 -11.25
CA GLU A 147 6.64 -5.27 -10.75
C GLU A 147 7.39 -4.41 -11.77
N GLY A 148 8.48 -4.92 -12.35
CA GLY A 148 9.27 -4.23 -13.36
C GLY A 148 8.47 -3.93 -14.63
N MET A 149 7.69 -4.91 -15.12
CA MET A 149 6.81 -4.72 -16.29
C MET A 149 5.76 -3.64 -16.04
N TYR A 150 5.24 -3.54 -14.82
CA TYR A 150 4.29 -2.49 -14.43
C TYR A 150 4.99 -1.13 -14.30
N GLY A 151 6.08 -1.04 -13.54
CA GLY A 151 6.78 0.23 -13.29
C GLY A 151 7.46 0.83 -14.52
N ALA A 152 7.95 0.00 -15.45
CA ALA A 152 8.58 0.44 -16.69
C ALA A 152 7.61 0.55 -17.88
N GLY A 153 6.33 0.27 -17.66
CA GLY A 153 5.30 0.30 -18.71
C GLY A 153 5.20 1.67 -19.39
N LYS A 154 5.17 1.66 -20.73
CA LYS A 154 4.98 2.86 -21.55
C LYS A 154 4.05 2.60 -22.72
N TYR A 155 3.10 3.49 -22.94
CA TYR A 155 2.21 3.47 -24.09
C TYR A 155 2.75 4.37 -25.20
N CYS A 156 2.95 3.83 -26.39
CA CYS A 156 3.55 4.54 -27.52
C CYS A 156 2.62 4.44 -28.75
N PRO A 157 1.56 5.27 -28.84
CA PRO A 157 0.56 5.17 -29.92
C PRO A 157 1.19 5.28 -31.31
N ASP A 158 2.13 6.21 -31.49
CA ASP A 158 2.85 6.45 -32.75
C ASP A 158 4.33 6.00 -32.71
N GLY A 159 4.72 5.22 -31.69
CA GLY A 159 6.08 4.69 -31.51
C GLY A 159 7.16 5.70 -31.06
N ASN A 160 6.97 7.01 -31.25
CA ASN A 160 7.97 8.03 -30.91
C ASN A 160 7.68 8.83 -29.63
N ASP A 161 6.41 9.04 -29.28
CA ASP A 161 5.99 9.75 -28.05
C ASP A 161 5.40 8.76 -27.05
N CYS A 162 6.27 8.11 -26.29
CA CYS A 162 5.89 7.12 -25.29
C CYS A 162 5.49 7.79 -23.98
N LYS A 163 4.26 7.57 -23.53
CA LYS A 163 3.74 8.08 -22.25
C LYS A 163 3.88 7.02 -21.17
N SER A 164 4.42 7.40 -20.02
CA SER A 164 4.55 6.55 -18.84
C SER A 164 3.22 6.40 -18.10
N LEU A 165 3.22 5.67 -16.97
CA LEU A 165 2.08 5.57 -16.07
C LEU A 165 1.76 7.02 -15.49
N PRO A 166 2.72 7.76 -14.90
CA PRO A 166 2.65 9.24 -14.85
C PRO A 166 2.21 9.85 -16.18
N GLU A 167 2.00 11.13 -16.43
CA GLU A 167 1.60 11.58 -17.81
C GLU A 167 0.22 11.03 -18.26
N LEU A 168 0.00 9.74 -18.48
CA LEU A 168 -1.32 9.14 -18.72
C LEU A 168 -2.28 9.44 -17.58
N GLU A 169 -1.82 9.34 -16.33
CA GLU A 169 -2.63 9.70 -15.16
C GLU A 169 -2.97 11.20 -15.11
N ASP A 170 -2.05 12.05 -15.58
CA ASP A 170 -2.25 13.50 -15.67
C ASP A 170 -3.31 13.83 -16.75
N VAL A 171 -3.35 13.07 -17.85
CA VAL A 171 -4.44 13.16 -18.84
C VAL A 171 -5.78 12.81 -18.19
N LEU A 172 -5.87 11.68 -17.49
CA LEU A 172 -7.12 11.24 -16.83
C LEU A 172 -7.61 12.26 -15.80
N ALA A 173 -6.70 12.85 -15.01
CA ALA A 173 -7.06 13.81 -13.98
C ALA A 173 -7.53 15.17 -14.53
N ASN A 174 -6.87 15.70 -15.56
CA ASN A 174 -7.06 17.09 -15.99
C ASN A 174 -7.80 17.24 -17.33
N SER A 175 -7.85 16.21 -18.18
CA SER A 175 -8.54 16.29 -19.46
C SER A 175 -10.05 16.15 -19.28
N ARG A 176 -10.81 16.79 -20.18
CA ARG A 176 -12.25 16.59 -20.37
C ARG A 176 -12.56 16.23 -21.83
N ASP A 177 -11.54 15.80 -22.57
CA ASP A 177 -11.68 15.28 -23.94
C ASP A 177 -11.86 13.76 -23.88
N VAL A 178 -13.02 13.27 -24.33
CA VAL A 178 -13.41 11.85 -24.23
C VAL A 178 -12.43 10.94 -24.96
N ASP A 179 -11.98 11.33 -26.15
CA ASP A 179 -11.08 10.52 -26.97
C ASP A 179 -9.70 10.44 -26.31
N ALA A 180 -9.18 11.56 -25.77
CA ALA A 180 -7.92 11.58 -25.04
C ALA A 180 -7.98 10.74 -23.75
N LEU A 181 -9.10 10.80 -23.03
CA LEU A 181 -9.33 9.98 -21.83
C LEU A 181 -9.37 8.50 -22.17
N GLN A 182 -10.08 8.13 -23.25
CA GLN A 182 -10.21 6.77 -23.71
C GLN A 182 -8.85 6.21 -24.19
N ASP A 183 -8.13 6.96 -25.02
CA ASP A 183 -6.80 6.60 -25.52
C ASP A 183 -5.83 6.34 -24.37
N ALA A 184 -5.73 7.26 -23.42
CA ALA A 184 -4.84 7.09 -22.27
C ALA A 184 -5.21 5.88 -21.40
N TRP A 185 -6.51 5.64 -21.19
CA TRP A 185 -7.02 4.51 -20.42
C TRP A 185 -6.72 3.16 -21.09
N GLN A 186 -6.95 3.07 -22.41
CA GLN A 186 -6.70 1.86 -23.20
C GLN A 186 -5.21 1.60 -23.36
N GLY A 187 -4.44 2.66 -23.62
CA GLY A 187 -3.00 2.60 -23.77
C GLY A 187 -2.31 2.05 -22.53
N TRP A 188 -2.78 2.42 -21.33
CA TRP A 188 -2.26 1.80 -20.12
C TRP A 188 -2.58 0.29 -20.02
N ARG A 189 -3.77 -0.11 -20.49
CA ARG A 189 -4.20 -1.51 -20.45
C ARG A 189 -3.55 -2.38 -21.51
N SER A 190 -2.86 -1.82 -22.50
CA SER A 190 -2.05 -2.60 -23.43
C SER A 190 -0.75 -3.11 -22.81
N ILE A 191 -0.38 -2.67 -21.59
CA ILE A 191 0.85 -3.06 -20.90
C ILE A 191 0.72 -4.41 -20.18
N SER A 192 -0.47 -4.74 -19.68
CA SER A 192 -0.71 -5.94 -18.86
C SER A 192 -0.92 -7.27 -19.59
N PRO A 193 -1.31 -7.37 -20.88
CA PRO A 193 -1.48 -8.65 -21.56
C PRO A 193 -0.31 -9.64 -21.44
N PRO A 194 0.97 -9.24 -21.61
CA PRO A 194 2.10 -10.17 -21.45
C PRO A 194 2.33 -10.63 -20.00
N MET A 195 1.71 -9.98 -19.01
CA MET A 195 1.81 -10.37 -17.60
C MET A 195 0.95 -11.58 -17.26
N ARG A 196 -0.02 -11.95 -18.09
CA ARG A 196 -1.06 -12.96 -17.77
C ARG A 196 -0.48 -14.31 -17.34
N ASP A 197 0.42 -14.89 -18.12
CA ASP A 197 1.00 -16.20 -17.81
C ASP A 197 1.90 -16.15 -16.57
N LYS A 198 2.62 -15.05 -16.37
CA LYS A 198 3.43 -14.80 -15.18
C LYS A 198 2.55 -14.71 -13.94
N TYR A 199 1.44 -13.97 -14.02
CA TYR A 199 0.50 -13.85 -12.91
C TYR A 199 -0.16 -15.18 -12.56
N ARG A 200 -0.51 -16.02 -13.55
CA ARG A 200 -0.98 -17.39 -13.31
C ARG A 200 0.06 -18.18 -12.51
N ARG A 201 1.32 -18.19 -12.96
CA ARG A 201 2.39 -18.93 -12.28
C ARG A 201 2.71 -18.39 -10.89
N PHE A 202 2.63 -17.07 -10.71
CA PHE A 202 2.73 -16.40 -9.42
C PHE A 202 1.67 -16.94 -8.44
N VAL A 203 0.40 -17.00 -8.86
CA VAL A 203 -0.71 -17.52 -8.04
C VAL A 203 -0.47 -18.98 -7.64
N GLU A 204 -0.06 -19.84 -8.58
CA GLU A 204 0.23 -21.25 -8.31
C GLU A 204 1.29 -21.42 -7.20
N LEU A 205 2.41 -20.70 -7.33
CA LEU A 205 3.53 -20.78 -6.40
C LEU A 205 3.19 -20.17 -5.03
N ALA A 206 2.47 -19.06 -5.00
CA ALA A 206 2.06 -18.41 -3.75
C ALA A 206 1.02 -19.25 -2.99
N ASN A 207 0.09 -19.90 -3.70
CA ASN A 207 -0.83 -20.85 -3.10
C ASN A 207 -0.10 -22.08 -2.54
N GLU A 208 0.90 -22.61 -3.24
CA GLU A 208 1.73 -23.70 -2.71
C GLU A 208 2.40 -23.28 -1.40
N GLY A 209 2.96 -22.07 -1.34
CA GLY A 209 3.50 -21.49 -0.12
C GLY A 209 2.47 -21.39 1.01
N ALA A 210 1.27 -20.88 0.72
CA ALA A 210 0.19 -20.77 1.71
C ALA A 210 -0.26 -22.15 2.24
N ASN A 211 -0.35 -23.15 1.36
CA ASN A 211 -0.65 -24.54 1.71
C ASN A 211 0.37 -25.14 2.66
N GLU A 212 1.66 -24.90 2.42
CA GLU A 212 2.69 -25.35 3.35
C GLU A 212 2.62 -24.68 4.72
N LEU A 213 1.99 -23.50 4.84
CA LEU A 213 1.75 -22.82 6.11
C LEU A 213 0.47 -23.25 6.83
N GLY A 214 -0.33 -24.12 6.20
CA GLY A 214 -1.57 -24.68 6.76
C GLY A 214 -2.85 -23.97 6.32
N TYR A 215 -2.78 -23.10 5.31
CA TYR A 215 -3.95 -22.43 4.71
C TYR A 215 -4.33 -23.09 3.37
N GLN A 216 -5.62 -23.15 3.02
CA GLN A 216 -6.10 -23.73 1.76
C GLN A 216 -5.56 -22.99 0.53
N ASP A 217 -5.48 -21.67 0.62
CA ASP A 217 -4.99 -20.79 -0.43
C ASP A 217 -4.47 -19.47 0.17
N LEU A 218 -3.87 -18.65 -0.70
CA LEU A 218 -3.34 -17.34 -0.31
C LEU A 218 -4.44 -16.38 0.20
N GLY A 219 -5.67 -16.48 -0.32
CA GLY A 219 -6.79 -15.65 0.09
C GLY A 219 -7.27 -15.97 1.51
N GLU A 220 -7.33 -17.25 1.87
CA GLU A 220 -7.59 -17.67 3.25
C GLU A 220 -6.52 -17.14 4.21
N MET A 221 -5.25 -17.27 3.84
CA MET A 221 -4.13 -16.74 4.64
C MET A 221 -4.28 -15.23 4.88
N TRP A 222 -4.57 -14.45 3.84
CA TRP A 222 -4.73 -13.00 3.97
C TRP A 222 -5.90 -12.61 4.87
N ARG A 223 -7.05 -13.30 4.74
CA ARG A 223 -8.23 -13.04 5.56
C ARG A 223 -8.07 -13.49 7.01
N SER A 224 -7.14 -14.40 7.29
CA SER A 224 -6.83 -14.87 8.65
C SER A 224 -6.17 -13.79 9.52
N ASN A 225 -5.77 -12.65 8.94
CA ASN A 225 -5.15 -11.55 9.67
C ASN A 225 -6.13 -10.67 10.48
N TYR A 226 -7.42 -11.03 10.56
CA TYR A 226 -8.50 -10.16 11.06
C TYR A 226 -9.15 -10.57 12.39
N ASP A 227 -8.47 -11.36 13.24
CA ASP A 227 -8.99 -11.84 14.55
C ASP A 227 -10.41 -12.45 14.47
N MET A 228 -10.75 -12.99 13.30
CA MET A 228 -11.98 -13.69 12.98
C MET A 228 -11.69 -14.74 11.90
N SER A 229 -12.60 -15.69 11.71
CA SER A 229 -12.42 -16.68 10.63
C SER A 229 -12.52 -16.00 9.25
N PRO A 230 -11.82 -16.52 8.23
CA PRO A 230 -11.93 -16.02 6.86
C PRO A 230 -13.38 -15.92 6.35
N ALA A 231 -14.21 -16.92 6.67
CA ALA A 231 -15.63 -16.92 6.30
C ALA A 231 -16.44 -15.84 7.03
N ALA A 232 -16.13 -15.54 8.31
CA ALA A 232 -16.78 -14.46 9.04
C ALA A 232 -16.35 -13.09 8.48
N PHE A 233 -15.08 -12.94 8.09
CA PHE A 233 -14.57 -11.73 7.45
C PHE A 233 -15.29 -11.43 6.13
N GLU A 234 -15.44 -12.42 5.26
CA GLU A 234 -16.22 -12.27 4.02
C GLU A 234 -17.65 -11.79 4.28
N GLN A 235 -18.35 -12.44 5.23
CA GLN A 235 -19.72 -12.07 5.59
C GLN A 235 -19.80 -10.64 6.15
N GLU A 236 -18.85 -10.26 7.00
CA GLU A 236 -18.83 -8.93 7.59
C GLU A 236 -18.56 -7.84 6.55
N THR A 237 -17.63 -8.05 5.62
CA THR A 237 -17.38 -7.10 4.53
C THR A 237 -18.60 -6.96 3.60
N ALA A 238 -19.33 -8.05 3.32
CA ALA A 238 -20.57 -8.01 2.56
C ALA A 238 -21.67 -7.22 3.29
N ARG A 239 -21.87 -7.49 4.59
CA ARG A 239 -22.84 -6.77 5.43
C ARG A 239 -22.54 -5.26 5.48
N LEU A 240 -21.28 -4.88 5.67
CA LEU A 240 -20.87 -3.47 5.69
C LEU A 240 -21.11 -2.79 4.35
N TRP A 241 -20.83 -3.48 3.23
CA TRP A 241 -21.10 -2.95 1.90
C TRP A 241 -22.60 -2.72 1.67
N GLU A 242 -23.46 -3.67 2.05
CA GLU A 242 -24.92 -3.53 1.93
C GLU A 242 -25.45 -2.28 2.67
N GLN A 243 -24.85 -1.93 3.81
CA GLN A 243 -25.24 -0.74 4.58
C GLN A 243 -24.89 0.58 3.87
N VAL A 244 -23.79 0.60 3.11
CA VAL A 244 -23.30 1.81 2.42
C VAL A 244 -23.81 1.90 0.98
N THR A 245 -24.27 0.77 0.41
CA THR A 245 -24.75 0.68 -0.98
C THR A 245 -25.77 1.78 -1.33
N PRO A 246 -26.79 2.11 -0.51
CA PRO A 246 -27.73 3.18 -0.86
C PRO A 246 -27.09 4.56 -1.06
N LEU A 247 -26.02 4.87 -0.31
CA LEU A 247 -25.28 6.13 -0.47
C LEU A 247 -24.41 6.10 -1.73
N TYR A 248 -23.77 4.95 -2.00
CA TYR A 248 -23.02 4.77 -3.24
C TYR A 248 -23.91 4.88 -4.47
N ASP A 249 -25.09 4.25 -4.46
CA ASP A 249 -26.04 4.30 -5.58
C ASP A 249 -26.51 5.72 -5.86
N ALA A 250 -26.77 6.51 -4.80
CA ALA A 250 -27.13 7.92 -4.92
C ALA A 250 -25.98 8.76 -5.52
N LEU A 251 -24.75 8.55 -5.04
CA LEU A 251 -23.55 9.20 -5.58
C LEU A 251 -23.34 8.82 -7.05
N HIS A 252 -23.40 7.53 -7.37
CA HIS A 252 -23.26 7.00 -8.73
C HIS A 252 -24.29 7.61 -9.67
N CYS A 253 -25.57 7.61 -9.28
CA CYS A 253 -26.65 8.21 -10.07
C CYS A 253 -26.40 9.71 -10.31
N HIS A 254 -26.00 10.45 -9.27
CA HIS A 254 -25.69 11.88 -9.40
C HIS A 254 -24.52 12.12 -10.37
N VAL A 255 -23.41 11.41 -10.17
CA VAL A 255 -22.22 11.51 -11.02
C VAL A 255 -22.55 11.13 -12.46
N ARG A 256 -23.30 10.04 -12.69
CA ARG A 256 -23.72 9.62 -14.04
C ARG A 256 -24.57 10.70 -14.74
N ALA A 257 -25.47 11.35 -14.02
CA ALA A 257 -26.28 12.45 -14.56
C ALA A 257 -25.39 13.64 -14.97
N ARG A 258 -24.48 14.06 -14.09
CA ARG A 258 -23.53 15.15 -14.37
C ARG A 258 -22.58 14.86 -15.52
N LEU A 259 -22.07 13.63 -15.60
CA LEU A 259 -21.26 13.19 -16.72
C LEU A 259 -22.08 13.14 -18.02
N GLY A 260 -23.36 12.78 -17.96
CA GLY A 260 -24.28 12.88 -19.10
C GLY A 260 -24.53 14.32 -19.55
N GLU A 261 -24.61 15.28 -18.63
CA GLU A 261 -24.67 16.72 -18.95
C GLU A 261 -23.37 17.20 -19.62
N ALA A 262 -22.22 16.74 -19.15
CA ALA A 262 -20.90 17.16 -19.65
C ALA A 262 -20.51 16.51 -21.00
N TYR A 263 -20.79 15.21 -21.17
CA TYR A 263 -20.31 14.42 -22.31
C TYR A 263 -21.43 13.93 -23.24
N GLY A 264 -22.70 14.11 -22.88
CA GLY A 264 -23.84 13.64 -23.64
C GLY A 264 -24.26 12.21 -23.27
N THR A 265 -25.55 11.92 -23.42
CA THR A 265 -26.16 10.65 -23.00
C THR A 265 -25.84 9.48 -23.92
N ASP A 266 -25.35 9.75 -25.13
CA ASP A 266 -24.86 8.71 -26.05
C ASP A 266 -23.53 8.11 -25.55
N ILE A 267 -22.69 8.94 -24.90
CA ILE A 267 -21.42 8.52 -24.30
C ILE A 267 -21.65 7.97 -22.89
N VAL A 268 -22.56 8.60 -22.13
CA VAL A 268 -22.91 8.19 -20.76
C VAL A 268 -24.40 7.85 -20.69
N PRO A 269 -24.79 6.59 -21.00
CA PRO A 269 -26.18 6.15 -20.90
C PRO A 269 -26.72 6.31 -19.49
N GLN A 270 -27.91 6.88 -19.34
CA GLN A 270 -28.49 7.23 -18.04
C GLN A 270 -29.16 6.05 -17.31
N ASP A 271 -29.31 4.93 -18.01
CA ASP A 271 -29.81 3.64 -17.53
C ASP A 271 -28.71 2.56 -17.52
N GLY A 272 -27.46 2.94 -17.80
CA GLY A 272 -26.32 2.03 -17.94
C GLY A 272 -25.17 2.30 -16.95
N PRO A 273 -24.12 1.47 -17.01
CA PRO A 273 -22.89 1.70 -16.25
C PRO A 273 -22.11 2.92 -16.77
N ILE A 274 -21.35 3.59 -15.90
CA ILE A 274 -20.47 4.70 -16.26
C ILE A 274 -19.23 4.14 -16.99
N PRO A 275 -18.80 4.70 -18.12
CA PRO A 275 -17.53 4.32 -18.75
C PRO A 275 -16.33 4.61 -17.83
N ALA A 276 -15.48 3.60 -17.61
CA ALA A 276 -14.40 3.64 -16.61
C ALA A 276 -13.33 4.74 -16.81
N HIS A 277 -13.23 5.32 -18.00
CA HIS A 277 -12.23 6.33 -18.36
C HIS A 277 -12.65 7.76 -18.04
N LEU A 278 -13.91 7.99 -17.63
CA LEU A 278 -14.47 9.33 -17.41
C LEU A 278 -14.42 9.80 -15.95
N LEU A 279 -13.80 9.02 -15.06
CA LEU A 279 -13.89 9.21 -13.60
C LEU A 279 -12.62 9.80 -13.00
N GLY A 280 -11.80 10.48 -13.80
CA GLY A 280 -10.65 11.26 -13.31
C GLY A 280 -9.44 10.45 -12.84
N ASN A 281 -9.53 9.12 -12.82
CA ASN A 281 -8.52 8.22 -12.29
C ASN A 281 -8.37 6.98 -13.19
N MET A 282 -7.14 6.49 -13.36
CA MET A 282 -6.81 5.36 -14.26
C MET A 282 -7.61 4.08 -13.98
N TRP A 283 -7.99 3.84 -12.72
CA TRP A 283 -8.76 2.67 -12.29
C TRP A 283 -10.19 3.01 -11.89
N ALA A 284 -10.57 4.29 -11.94
CA ALA A 284 -11.83 4.81 -11.39
C ALA A 284 -12.07 4.38 -9.94
N GLN A 285 -11.00 4.27 -9.14
CA GLN A 285 -11.08 3.91 -7.72
C GLN A 285 -11.41 5.11 -6.83
N GLN A 286 -11.14 6.33 -7.32
CA GLN A 286 -11.41 7.61 -6.67
C GLN A 286 -11.84 8.60 -7.75
N TRP A 287 -12.82 9.43 -7.45
CA TRP A 287 -13.49 10.31 -8.41
C TRP A 287 -13.26 11.80 -8.08
N GLY A 288 -12.42 12.14 -7.10
CA GLY A 288 -12.18 13.53 -6.70
C GLY A 288 -11.68 14.43 -7.83
N PHE A 289 -10.96 13.88 -8.83
CA PHE A 289 -10.43 14.64 -9.97
C PHE A 289 -11.50 15.16 -10.96
N ILE A 290 -12.76 14.74 -10.82
CA ILE A 290 -13.90 15.27 -11.59
C ILE A 290 -14.81 16.17 -10.76
N TYR A 291 -14.38 16.62 -9.58
CA TYR A 291 -15.20 17.46 -8.69
C TYR A 291 -15.75 18.70 -9.39
N ASP A 292 -15.00 19.34 -10.28
CA ASP A 292 -15.43 20.47 -11.11
C ASP A 292 -16.68 20.17 -11.97
N LEU A 293 -16.89 18.91 -12.37
CA LEU A 293 -18.07 18.50 -13.15
C LEU A 293 -19.29 18.20 -12.28
N VAL A 294 -19.07 17.88 -11.00
CA VAL A 294 -20.09 17.36 -10.09
C VAL A 294 -20.29 18.23 -8.85
N GLU A 295 -19.67 19.41 -8.82
CA GLU A 295 -19.77 20.38 -7.73
C GLU A 295 -21.25 20.78 -7.52
N PRO A 296 -21.83 20.50 -6.33
CA PRO A 296 -23.23 20.81 -6.07
C PRO A 296 -23.54 22.30 -6.10
N TYR A 297 -22.70 23.11 -5.46
CA TYR A 297 -22.85 24.57 -5.35
C TYR A 297 -21.57 25.28 -5.82
N PRO A 298 -21.48 25.70 -7.10
CA PRO A 298 -20.25 26.22 -7.67
C PRO A 298 -19.58 27.34 -6.86
N GLY A 299 -18.32 27.11 -6.47
CA GLY A 299 -17.47 28.09 -5.77
C GLY A 299 -17.82 28.37 -4.30
N VAL A 300 -18.74 27.61 -3.70
CA VAL A 300 -19.12 27.79 -2.28
C VAL A 300 -18.21 26.98 -1.36
N GLY A 301 -17.63 27.64 -0.34
CA GLY A 301 -16.89 26.96 0.72
C GLY A 301 -15.48 26.49 0.34
N ASP A 302 -14.93 27.01 -0.76
CA ASP A 302 -13.55 26.71 -1.17
C ASP A 302 -12.55 27.25 -0.12
N LEU A 303 -11.71 26.36 0.40
CA LEU A 303 -10.72 26.66 1.44
C LEU A 303 -9.33 26.74 0.82
N ASP A 304 -8.83 27.94 0.58
CA ASP A 304 -7.48 28.14 0.03
C ASP A 304 -6.39 28.07 1.12
N VAL A 305 -6.25 26.89 1.75
CA VAL A 305 -5.19 26.61 2.73
C VAL A 305 -3.81 26.69 2.08
N ASP A 306 -3.71 26.32 0.80
CA ASP A 306 -2.51 26.39 -0.03
C ASP A 306 -1.88 27.78 -0.02
N SER A 307 -2.67 28.80 -0.31
CA SER A 307 -2.21 30.19 -0.33
C SER A 307 -1.81 30.67 1.05
N THR A 308 -2.52 30.26 2.11
CA THR A 308 -2.15 30.62 3.48
C THR A 308 -0.82 30.00 3.88
N LEU A 309 -0.59 28.71 3.59
CA LEU A 309 0.67 28.02 3.88
C LEU A 309 1.86 28.73 3.21
N LYS A 310 1.70 29.12 1.94
CA LYS A 310 2.72 29.84 1.17
C LYS A 310 2.95 31.25 1.69
N THR A 311 1.88 32.00 1.93
CA THR A 311 1.93 33.40 2.42
C THR A 311 2.57 33.48 3.80
N LYS A 312 2.22 32.55 4.69
CA LYS A 312 2.81 32.43 6.03
C LYS A 312 4.19 31.75 6.03
N GLN A 313 4.69 31.35 4.86
CA GLN A 313 6.00 30.73 4.66
C GLN A 313 6.23 29.47 5.52
N TYR A 314 5.20 28.64 5.70
CA TYR A 314 5.31 27.39 6.45
C TYR A 314 6.42 26.51 5.88
N THR A 315 7.45 26.28 6.66
CA THR A 315 8.45 25.25 6.34
C THR A 315 7.82 23.86 6.48
N PRO A 316 8.36 22.84 5.79
CA PRO A 316 7.97 21.45 5.98
C PRO A 316 7.95 21.01 7.45
N GLN A 317 8.95 21.40 8.23
CA GLN A 317 9.00 21.10 9.67
C GLN A 317 7.89 21.79 10.46
N GLU A 318 7.47 23.02 10.09
CA GLU A 318 6.34 23.70 10.72
C GLU A 318 5.00 23.06 10.36
N MET A 319 4.84 22.54 9.13
CA MET A 319 3.67 21.73 8.75
C MET A 319 3.59 20.45 9.60
N VAL A 320 4.72 19.76 9.80
CA VAL A 320 4.78 18.60 10.71
C VAL A 320 4.55 19.00 12.16
N ARG A 321 5.03 20.17 12.59
CA ARG A 321 4.79 20.68 13.94
C ARG A 321 3.32 20.98 14.19
N SER A 322 2.61 21.47 13.18
CA SER A 322 1.14 21.66 13.23
C SER A 322 0.43 20.34 13.51
N ALA A 323 0.80 19.28 12.78
CA ALA A 323 0.26 17.95 13.03
C ALA A 323 0.63 17.41 14.42
N GLU A 324 1.89 17.54 14.86
CA GLU A 324 2.31 17.15 16.23
C GLU A 324 1.48 17.88 17.29
N ASN A 325 1.22 19.18 17.13
CA ASN A 325 0.41 19.96 18.06
C ASN A 325 -1.02 19.41 18.18
N PHE A 326 -1.61 18.91 17.09
CA PHE A 326 -2.91 18.24 17.13
C PHE A 326 -2.87 16.98 18.00
N TYR A 327 -1.91 16.08 17.77
CA TYR A 327 -1.81 14.87 18.59
C TYR A 327 -1.51 15.18 20.07
N VAL A 328 -0.68 16.18 20.33
CA VAL A 328 -0.40 16.64 21.70
C VAL A 328 -1.63 17.24 22.37
N SER A 329 -2.52 17.92 21.63
CA SER A 329 -3.78 18.43 22.21
C SER A 329 -4.74 17.31 22.62
N LEU A 330 -4.62 16.13 22.01
CA LEU A 330 -5.31 14.90 22.44
C LEU A 330 -4.65 14.19 23.65
N GLY A 331 -3.55 14.74 24.18
CA GLY A 331 -2.81 14.17 25.32
C GLY A 331 -1.68 13.23 24.95
N MET A 332 -1.34 13.10 23.65
CA MET A 332 -0.18 12.30 23.23
C MET A 332 1.14 13.02 23.58
N PRO A 333 2.24 12.27 23.78
CA PRO A 333 3.55 12.89 24.04
C PRO A 333 4.05 13.68 22.81
N ARG A 334 4.97 14.62 23.04
CA ARG A 334 5.75 15.20 21.94
C ARG A 334 6.63 14.13 21.30
N LEU A 335 6.83 14.24 19.99
CA LEU A 335 7.77 13.38 19.26
C LEU A 335 9.20 13.65 19.78
N PRO A 336 10.04 12.61 19.88
CA PRO A 336 11.39 12.74 20.43
C PRO A 336 12.26 13.66 19.56
N HIS A 337 13.30 14.26 20.15
CA HIS A 337 14.24 15.09 19.40
C HIS A 337 14.84 14.36 18.17
N THR A 338 15.10 13.06 18.31
CA THR A 338 15.61 12.19 17.25
C THR A 338 14.68 12.12 16.04
N PHE A 339 13.36 12.24 16.21
CA PHE A 339 12.42 12.31 15.09
C PHE A 339 12.73 13.51 14.19
N TRP A 340 12.97 14.67 14.79
CA TRP A 340 13.27 15.92 14.06
C TRP A 340 14.65 15.92 13.42
N GLU A 341 15.61 15.25 14.06
CA GLU A 341 16.99 15.16 13.57
C GLU A 341 17.14 14.16 12.42
N ARG A 342 16.39 13.05 12.45
CA ARG A 342 16.62 11.88 11.57
C ARG A 342 15.58 11.72 10.45
N SER A 343 14.47 12.45 10.50
CA SER A 343 13.43 12.42 9.46
C SER A 343 13.85 13.16 8.19
N GLN A 344 13.22 12.81 7.06
CA GLN A 344 13.37 13.51 5.80
C GLN A 344 12.07 14.26 5.47
N PHE A 345 12.07 15.57 5.69
CA PHE A 345 10.91 16.45 5.47
C PHE A 345 10.86 17.07 4.06
N THR A 346 11.99 17.07 3.35
CA THR A 346 12.13 17.69 2.03
C THR A 346 12.84 16.76 1.07
N LYS A 347 12.60 16.95 -0.24
CA LYS A 347 13.42 16.31 -1.27
C LYS A 347 14.82 16.94 -1.24
N PRO A 348 15.88 16.17 -0.96
CA PRO A 348 17.26 16.67 -1.05
C PRO A 348 17.58 17.09 -2.49
N ARG A 349 18.47 18.07 -2.65
CA ARG A 349 18.89 18.55 -3.98
C ARG A 349 19.99 17.69 -4.61
N ASP A 350 20.71 16.95 -3.78
CA ASP A 350 21.98 16.29 -4.08
C ASP A 350 21.85 14.77 -4.22
N ARG A 351 20.64 14.21 -4.06
CA ARG A 351 20.39 12.76 -4.16
C ARG A 351 18.95 12.41 -4.52
N ASP A 352 18.77 11.22 -5.08
CA ASP A 352 17.47 10.62 -5.33
C ASP A 352 16.94 9.90 -4.09
N VAL A 353 15.62 10.00 -3.90
CA VAL A 353 14.90 9.50 -2.72
C VAL A 353 13.50 9.01 -3.10
N VAL A 354 12.94 8.10 -2.30
CA VAL A 354 11.53 7.72 -2.43
C VAL A 354 10.68 8.81 -1.79
N CYS A 355 10.01 9.63 -2.60
CA CYS A 355 9.25 10.79 -2.12
C CYS A 355 7.87 10.47 -1.52
N HIS A 356 7.31 9.29 -1.79
CA HIS A 356 6.03 8.87 -1.22
C HIS A 356 6.08 8.96 0.31
N ALA A 357 5.03 9.51 0.92
CA ALA A 357 4.94 9.67 2.36
C ALA A 357 4.99 8.30 3.05
N SER A 358 5.63 8.24 4.22
CA SER A 358 5.70 7.02 5.03
C SER A 358 6.24 7.32 6.43
N ALA A 359 5.70 6.61 7.40
CA ALA A 359 6.10 6.61 8.81
C ALA A 359 6.90 5.35 9.19
N TRP A 360 7.95 5.53 10.00
CA TRP A 360 8.92 4.47 10.28
C TRP A 360 9.22 4.38 11.78
N GLY A 361 9.11 3.19 12.36
CA GLY A 361 9.62 2.86 13.69
C GLY A 361 10.76 1.85 13.59
N LEU A 362 11.99 2.31 13.30
CA LEU A 362 13.08 1.46 12.80
C LEU A 362 13.57 0.37 13.77
N ASP A 363 13.39 0.55 15.07
CA ASP A 363 13.86 -0.35 16.13
C ASP A 363 12.71 -0.76 17.07
N GLY A 364 11.54 -1.00 16.48
CA GLY A 364 10.33 -1.32 17.23
C GLY A 364 9.68 -0.10 17.88
N GLY A 365 9.85 1.08 17.29
CA GLY A 365 9.17 2.32 17.71
C GLY A 365 9.95 3.23 18.66
N ASN A 366 11.24 2.98 18.94
CA ASN A 366 12.08 3.89 19.73
C ASN A 366 12.78 4.95 18.85
N ASP A 367 13.02 4.66 17.58
CA ASP A 367 13.50 5.54 16.52
C ASP A 367 12.38 5.77 15.51
N LEU A 368 11.52 6.74 15.83
CA LEU A 368 10.42 7.20 14.99
C LEU A 368 10.92 8.21 13.95
N ARG A 369 10.47 8.05 12.71
CA ARG A 369 10.82 8.94 11.59
C ARG A 369 9.65 9.09 10.60
N ILE A 370 9.63 10.22 9.91
CA ILE A 370 8.80 10.44 8.72
C ILE A 370 9.70 10.66 7.49
N LYS A 371 9.32 10.09 6.35
CA LYS A 371 9.97 10.31 5.06
C LYS A 371 8.96 10.81 4.05
N MET A 372 9.04 12.09 3.71
CA MET A 372 8.10 12.76 2.81
C MET A 372 8.79 13.94 2.09
N CYS A 373 8.47 14.15 0.81
CA CYS A 373 8.95 15.30 0.05
C CYS A 373 7.95 16.47 0.12
N ILE A 374 7.76 17.02 1.32
CA ILE A 374 6.64 17.91 1.66
C ILE A 374 6.63 19.16 0.77
N LYS A 375 5.44 19.46 0.23
CA LYS A 375 5.13 20.73 -0.42
C LYS A 375 4.10 21.51 0.41
N GLN A 376 4.08 22.84 0.23
CA GLN A 376 3.14 23.73 0.92
C GLN A 376 1.75 23.69 0.27
N THR A 377 1.07 22.56 0.44
CA THR A 377 -0.30 22.33 -0.07
C THR A 377 -1.16 21.67 0.99
N TYR A 378 -2.47 21.83 0.91
CA TYR A 378 -3.41 21.25 1.85
C TYR A 378 -3.40 19.72 1.83
N ASP A 379 -3.30 19.10 0.65
CA ASP A 379 -3.22 17.64 0.52
C ASP A 379 -2.00 17.06 1.25
N GLU A 380 -0.84 17.70 1.10
CA GLU A 380 0.38 17.34 1.83
C GLU A 380 0.21 17.57 3.34
N LEU A 381 -0.49 18.62 3.76
CA LEU A 381 -0.80 18.82 5.19
C LEU A 381 -1.69 17.70 5.74
N ARG A 382 -2.76 17.31 5.02
CA ARG A 382 -3.62 16.18 5.42
C ARG A 382 -2.82 14.88 5.48
N THR A 383 -1.94 14.65 4.52
CA THR A 383 -1.04 13.49 4.48
C THR A 383 -0.12 13.46 5.71
N ILE A 384 0.47 14.60 6.10
CA ILE A 384 1.29 14.69 7.32
C ILE A 384 0.48 14.28 8.56
N TYR A 385 -0.78 14.72 8.68
CA TYR A 385 -1.65 14.36 9.81
C TYR A 385 -1.90 12.84 9.85
N HIS A 386 -2.11 12.22 8.68
CA HIS A 386 -2.23 10.77 8.55
C HIS A 386 -0.94 10.05 8.98
N GLU A 387 0.21 10.43 8.42
CA GLU A 387 1.51 9.78 8.68
C GLU A 387 1.96 9.89 10.15
N LEU A 388 1.61 10.99 10.83
CA LEU A 388 1.90 11.09 12.26
C LEU A 388 1.05 10.11 13.07
N GLY A 389 -0.14 9.73 12.59
CA GLY A 389 -0.97 8.69 13.20
C GLY A 389 -0.23 7.37 13.30
N HIS A 390 0.47 6.97 12.23
CA HIS A 390 1.34 5.80 12.25
C HIS A 390 2.51 5.95 13.23
N ASN A 391 3.21 7.09 13.26
CA ASN A 391 4.32 7.32 14.21
C ASN A 391 3.84 7.25 15.67
N TYR A 392 2.69 7.85 15.97
CA TYR A 392 2.09 7.79 17.30
C TYR A 392 1.66 6.37 17.68
N TYR A 393 1.11 5.61 16.72
CA TYR A 393 0.74 4.22 16.98
C TYR A 393 1.98 3.35 17.21
N GLN A 394 3.02 3.53 16.40
CA GLN A 394 4.34 2.89 16.55
C GLN A 394 4.96 3.17 17.91
N GLY A 395 4.94 4.44 18.36
CA GLY A 395 5.41 4.82 19.68
C GLY A 395 4.59 4.23 20.83
N ALA A 396 3.28 4.01 20.62
CA ALA A 396 2.38 3.48 21.65
C ALA A 396 2.58 1.99 21.93
N TYR A 397 2.89 1.17 20.91
CA TYR A 397 3.12 -0.27 21.09
C TYR A 397 4.60 -0.66 21.26
N LYS A 398 5.52 0.31 21.34
CA LYS A 398 6.98 0.05 21.34
C LYS A 398 7.47 -0.91 22.44
N ASP A 399 6.74 -1.01 23.55
CA ASP A 399 7.10 -1.86 24.69
C ASP A 399 6.49 -3.27 24.60
N GLN A 400 5.71 -3.56 23.55
CA GLN A 400 5.23 -4.91 23.24
C GLN A 400 6.38 -5.79 22.72
N PRO A 401 6.30 -7.12 22.87
CA PRO A 401 7.24 -8.02 22.19
C PRO A 401 7.18 -7.80 20.66
N PRO A 402 8.30 -7.87 19.93
CA PRO A 402 8.36 -7.58 18.48
C PRO A 402 7.26 -8.19 17.61
N LEU A 403 6.85 -9.44 17.88
CA LEU A 403 5.76 -10.07 17.13
C LEU A 403 4.40 -9.38 17.30
N PHE A 404 4.21 -8.62 18.38
CA PHE A 404 3.00 -7.84 18.67
C PHE A 404 3.15 -6.34 18.35
N GLN A 405 4.28 -5.91 17.78
CA GLN A 405 4.53 -4.51 17.41
C GLN A 405 3.91 -4.17 16.04
N GLY A 406 2.59 -4.32 15.95
CA GLY A 406 1.79 -3.98 14.77
C GLY A 406 0.41 -3.46 15.17
N GLY A 407 -0.38 -3.03 14.18
CA GLY A 407 -1.80 -2.76 14.41
C GLY A 407 -2.56 -4.03 14.78
N ALA A 408 -3.72 -3.91 15.43
CA ALA A 408 -4.59 -5.06 15.71
C ALA A 408 -4.86 -5.89 14.43
N HIS A 409 -5.08 -5.19 13.32
CA HIS A 409 -4.99 -5.66 11.94
C HIS A 409 -4.69 -4.47 11.02
N GLY A 410 -4.48 -4.70 9.71
CA GLY A 410 -4.12 -3.65 8.75
C GLY A 410 -5.06 -2.43 8.75
N GLY A 411 -6.37 -2.69 8.82
CA GLY A 411 -7.38 -1.63 8.91
C GLY A 411 -7.24 -0.68 10.12
N PHE A 412 -6.80 -1.14 11.30
CA PHE A 412 -6.56 -0.23 12.44
C PHE A 412 -5.37 0.70 12.19
N HIS A 413 -4.33 0.20 11.54
CA HIS A 413 -3.11 0.97 11.29
C HIS A 413 -3.39 2.18 10.39
N GLU A 414 -4.16 1.96 9.32
CA GLU A 414 -4.57 3.01 8.37
C GLU A 414 -5.64 3.94 8.94
N ALA A 415 -6.58 3.40 9.74
CA ALA A 415 -7.72 4.18 10.23
C ALA A 415 -7.33 5.27 11.25
N ILE A 416 -6.26 5.09 12.03
CA ILE A 416 -5.86 6.08 13.04
C ILE A 416 -5.49 7.41 12.38
N GLY A 417 -4.62 7.37 11.36
CA GLY A 417 -4.23 8.55 10.60
C GLY A 417 -5.43 9.20 9.93
N ASP A 418 -6.22 8.40 9.21
CA ASP A 418 -7.41 8.90 8.49
C ASP A 418 -8.45 9.52 9.41
N THR A 419 -8.70 8.93 10.60
CA THR A 419 -9.63 9.47 11.60
C THR A 419 -9.23 10.88 12.03
N VAL A 420 -7.93 11.12 12.23
CA VAL A 420 -7.42 12.45 12.58
C VAL A 420 -7.65 13.46 11.46
N THR A 421 -7.52 13.05 10.19
CA THR A 421 -7.79 13.95 9.07
C THR A 421 -9.26 14.39 8.97
N LEU A 422 -10.21 13.64 9.55
CA LEU A 422 -11.63 14.04 9.62
C LEU A 422 -11.83 15.26 10.54
N SER A 423 -10.95 15.45 11.52
CA SER A 423 -10.98 16.60 12.44
C SER A 423 -10.43 17.88 11.83
N MET A 424 -9.89 17.84 10.61
CA MET A 424 -9.39 19.02 9.88
C MET A 424 -10.54 19.82 9.24
N THR A 425 -11.53 20.19 10.05
CA THR A 425 -12.70 21.00 9.69
C THR A 425 -12.32 22.48 9.46
N PRO A 426 -13.18 23.33 8.87
CA PRO A 426 -12.91 24.77 8.75
C PRO A 426 -12.67 25.41 10.11
N ASP A 427 -13.46 25.05 11.12
CA ASP A 427 -13.32 25.56 12.48
C ASP A 427 -11.93 25.26 13.05
N TYR A 428 -11.47 24.01 12.90
CA TYR A 428 -10.13 23.63 13.30
C TYR A 428 -9.06 24.41 12.52
N LEU A 429 -9.20 24.48 11.19
CA LEU A 429 -8.26 25.21 10.33
C LEU A 429 -8.23 26.70 10.69
N ALA A 430 -9.35 27.29 11.11
CA ALA A 430 -9.41 28.67 11.59
C ALA A 430 -8.74 28.82 12.96
N GLU A 431 -8.94 27.87 13.87
CA GLU A 431 -8.29 27.85 15.19
C GLU A 431 -6.75 27.82 15.07
N VAL A 432 -6.22 27.04 14.14
CA VAL A 432 -4.77 27.00 13.84
C VAL A 432 -4.31 28.11 12.88
N GLY A 433 -5.23 29.00 12.49
CA GLY A 433 -4.96 30.16 11.66
C GLY A 433 -4.57 29.84 10.21
N LEU A 434 -5.02 28.73 9.66
CA LEU A 434 -4.80 28.36 8.25
C LEU A 434 -5.91 28.88 7.32
N VAL A 435 -7.08 29.16 7.85
CA VAL A 435 -8.19 29.84 7.15
C VAL A 435 -8.79 30.91 8.05
N ASP A 436 -9.60 31.81 7.48
CA ASP A 436 -10.37 32.75 8.28
C ASP A 436 -11.58 32.06 8.92
N ALA A 437 -11.95 32.50 10.12
CA ALA A 437 -13.18 32.04 10.76
C ALA A 437 -14.38 32.46 9.90
N THR A 438 -15.14 31.47 9.43
CA THR A 438 -16.33 31.67 8.61
C THR A 438 -17.45 30.79 9.12
N GLU A 439 -18.68 31.31 9.15
CA GLU A 439 -19.83 30.45 9.42
C GLU A 439 -19.99 29.47 8.25
N GLU A 440 -19.96 28.18 8.56
CA GLU A 440 -20.11 27.14 7.55
C GLU A 440 -21.57 27.10 7.08
N SER A 441 -21.81 27.51 5.83
CA SER A 441 -23.13 27.39 5.21
C SER A 441 -23.47 25.93 4.89
N GLU A 442 -24.75 25.58 4.87
CA GLU A 442 -25.22 24.25 4.45
C GLU A 442 -24.68 23.85 3.07
N GLN A 443 -24.57 24.82 2.15
CA GLN A 443 -24.00 24.61 0.82
C GLN A 443 -22.51 24.23 0.87
N ALA A 444 -21.72 24.88 1.73
CA ALA A 444 -20.31 24.55 1.93
C ALA A 444 -20.14 23.14 2.54
N VAL A 445 -21.02 22.75 3.48
CA VAL A 445 -21.05 21.39 4.04
C VAL A 445 -21.31 20.37 2.93
N ILE A 446 -22.31 20.60 2.08
CA ILE A 446 -22.66 19.68 0.98
C ILE A 446 -21.51 19.54 -0.02
N ASN A 447 -20.86 20.63 -0.40
CA ASN A 447 -19.68 20.60 -1.28
C ASN A 447 -18.54 19.76 -0.70
N ARG A 448 -18.20 19.99 0.58
CA ARG A 448 -17.17 19.20 1.30
C ARG A 448 -17.55 17.71 1.36
N GLN A 449 -18.81 17.42 1.66
CA GLN A 449 -19.32 16.04 1.70
C GLN A 449 -19.27 15.37 0.33
N MET A 450 -19.55 16.11 -0.76
CA MET A 450 -19.39 15.60 -2.13
C MET A 450 -17.92 15.26 -2.42
N GLN A 451 -16.97 16.15 -2.12
CA GLN A 451 -15.54 15.85 -2.28
C GLN A 451 -15.12 14.58 -1.52
N MET A 452 -15.50 14.49 -0.24
CA MET A 452 -15.23 13.30 0.56
C MET A 452 -15.89 12.04 -0.02
N ALA A 453 -17.12 12.14 -0.53
CA ALA A 453 -17.84 11.01 -1.10
C ALA A 453 -17.18 10.48 -2.39
N LEU A 454 -16.70 11.39 -3.25
CA LEU A 454 -15.97 11.04 -4.48
C LEU A 454 -14.67 10.27 -4.21
N ASP A 455 -14.05 10.45 -3.04
CA ASP A 455 -12.82 9.72 -2.70
C ASP A 455 -13.07 8.51 -1.79
N LYS A 456 -13.92 8.65 -0.77
CA LYS A 456 -14.11 7.64 0.27
C LYS A 456 -15.26 6.69 -0.06
N ILE A 457 -16.41 7.19 -0.53
CA ILE A 457 -17.56 6.33 -0.87
C ILE A 457 -17.34 5.65 -2.21
N ALA A 458 -16.78 6.34 -3.21
CA ALA A 458 -16.49 5.75 -4.51
C ALA A 458 -15.43 4.62 -4.46
N PHE A 459 -14.52 4.67 -3.48
CA PHE A 459 -13.49 3.67 -3.29
C PHE A 459 -14.00 2.35 -2.70
N LEU A 460 -15.02 2.38 -1.84
CA LEU A 460 -15.51 1.18 -1.14
C LEU A 460 -15.84 0.00 -2.06
N PRO A 461 -16.62 0.15 -3.15
CA PRO A 461 -16.86 -0.98 -4.04
C PRO A 461 -15.61 -1.44 -4.78
N PHE A 462 -14.68 -0.53 -5.10
CA PHE A 462 -13.40 -0.89 -5.72
C PHE A 462 -12.52 -1.71 -4.78
N GLY A 463 -12.33 -1.24 -3.54
CA GLY A 463 -11.54 -1.94 -2.52
C GLY A 463 -12.12 -3.30 -2.19
N LYS A 464 -13.46 -3.42 -2.15
CA LYS A 464 -14.13 -4.70 -1.96
C LYS A 464 -13.91 -5.66 -3.13
N LEU A 465 -14.19 -5.22 -4.37
CA LEU A 465 -14.19 -6.13 -5.53
C LEU A 465 -12.78 -6.62 -5.89
N ILE A 466 -11.74 -5.82 -5.66
CA ILE A 466 -10.37 -6.22 -6.01
C ILE A 466 -9.91 -7.39 -5.14
N ASP A 467 -10.28 -7.39 -3.86
CA ASP A 467 -10.00 -8.50 -2.95
C ASP A 467 -10.85 -9.71 -3.24
N GLU A 468 -12.16 -9.55 -3.45
CA GLU A 468 -13.01 -10.68 -3.83
C GLU A 468 -12.57 -11.34 -5.14
N TRP A 469 -12.14 -10.54 -6.13
CA TRP A 469 -11.59 -11.07 -7.37
C TRP A 469 -10.31 -11.87 -7.11
N ARG A 470 -9.40 -11.34 -6.29
CA ARG A 470 -8.16 -12.05 -5.91
C ARG A 470 -8.46 -13.33 -5.15
N TRP A 471 -9.40 -13.33 -4.21
CA TRP A 471 -9.80 -14.52 -3.48
C TRP A 471 -10.41 -15.58 -4.39
N GLY A 472 -11.24 -15.19 -5.36
CA GLY A 472 -11.74 -16.11 -6.38
C GLY A 472 -10.63 -16.68 -7.27
N VAL A 473 -9.60 -15.90 -7.58
CA VAL A 473 -8.41 -16.37 -8.30
C VAL A 473 -7.57 -17.34 -7.45
N PHE A 474 -7.34 -17.03 -6.18
CA PHE A 474 -6.52 -17.85 -5.28
C PHE A 474 -7.19 -19.19 -4.94
N SER A 475 -8.50 -19.19 -4.68
CA SER A 475 -9.26 -20.43 -4.44
C SER A 475 -9.44 -21.30 -5.68
N GLY A 476 -9.29 -20.71 -6.87
CA GLY A 476 -9.52 -21.38 -8.16
C GLY A 476 -10.97 -21.27 -8.67
N ASP A 477 -11.87 -20.61 -7.95
CA ASP A 477 -13.24 -20.32 -8.38
C ASP A 477 -13.28 -19.50 -9.67
N ILE A 478 -12.29 -18.63 -9.88
CA ILE A 478 -12.06 -17.89 -11.13
C ILE A 478 -10.90 -18.54 -11.87
N ALA A 479 -11.21 -19.28 -12.94
CA ALA A 479 -10.19 -19.91 -13.77
C ALA A 479 -9.34 -18.87 -14.53
N PRO A 480 -8.05 -19.16 -14.85
CA PRO A 480 -7.19 -18.27 -15.62
C PRO A 480 -7.76 -17.81 -16.97
N ALA A 481 -8.63 -18.61 -17.58
CA ALA A 481 -9.34 -18.26 -18.81
C ALA A 481 -10.31 -17.08 -18.62
N ASP A 482 -10.90 -16.96 -17.43
CA ASP A 482 -11.99 -16.05 -17.10
C ASP A 482 -11.56 -14.83 -16.28
N TYR A 483 -10.28 -14.69 -15.91
CA TYR A 483 -9.74 -13.57 -15.12
C TYR A 483 -10.31 -12.20 -15.52
N ASN A 484 -10.20 -11.82 -16.80
CA ASN A 484 -10.67 -10.51 -17.27
C ASN A 484 -12.20 -10.42 -17.38
N LYS A 485 -12.87 -11.54 -17.68
CA LYS A 485 -14.33 -11.60 -17.76
C LYS A 485 -14.95 -11.38 -16.37
N ALA A 486 -14.51 -12.17 -15.39
CA ALA A 486 -14.96 -12.06 -14.00
C ALA A 486 -14.64 -10.68 -13.42
N TRP A 487 -13.45 -10.11 -13.73
CA TRP A 487 -13.11 -8.75 -13.34
C TRP A 487 -14.16 -7.74 -13.80
N TRP A 488 -14.53 -7.76 -15.09
CA TRP A 488 -15.50 -6.80 -15.63
C TRP A 488 -16.93 -7.05 -15.16
N GLU A 489 -17.35 -8.30 -14.99
CA GLU A 489 -18.64 -8.64 -14.38
C GLU A 489 -18.73 -8.07 -12.95
N MET A 490 -17.67 -8.20 -12.15
CA MET A 490 -17.60 -7.66 -10.79
C MET A 490 -17.53 -6.13 -10.78
N ARG A 491 -16.77 -5.51 -11.68
CA ARG A 491 -16.73 -4.05 -11.85
C ARG A 491 -18.10 -3.47 -12.17
N THR A 492 -18.85 -4.10 -13.08
CA THR A 492 -20.21 -3.67 -13.40
C THR A 492 -21.17 -3.93 -12.24
N ARG A 493 -21.08 -5.09 -11.57
CA ARG A 493 -21.94 -5.43 -10.44
C ARG A 493 -21.75 -4.51 -9.23
N TYR A 494 -20.51 -4.26 -8.81
CA TYR A 494 -20.22 -3.53 -7.58
C TYR A 494 -20.07 -2.02 -7.78
N GLN A 495 -19.49 -1.59 -8.90
CA GLN A 495 -19.29 -0.16 -9.17
C GLN A 495 -20.28 0.42 -10.17
N GLY A 496 -21.08 -0.38 -10.88
CA GLY A 496 -21.87 0.15 -11.99
C GLY A 496 -20.98 0.81 -13.05
N ILE A 497 -19.78 0.26 -13.29
CA ILE A 497 -18.80 0.76 -14.26
C ILE A 497 -18.54 -0.29 -15.34
N ALA A 498 -18.34 0.15 -16.58
CA ALA A 498 -18.03 -0.68 -17.73
C ALA A 498 -16.72 -0.24 -18.41
N PRO A 499 -16.03 -1.15 -19.14
CA PRO A 499 -14.94 -0.72 -20.00
C PRO A 499 -15.49 0.14 -21.16
N PRO A 500 -14.73 1.12 -21.66
CA PRO A 500 -15.13 1.87 -22.86
C PRO A 500 -15.07 1.06 -24.16
N VAL A 501 -14.36 -0.08 -24.17
CA VAL A 501 -14.15 -0.96 -25.33
C VAL A 501 -14.17 -2.44 -24.97
#